data_AF-A0A2K6QLW3-F1
#
_entry.id   AF-A0A2K6QLW3-F1
#
_cell.length_a   1.000
_cell.length_b   1.000
_cell.length_c   1.000
_cell.angle_alpha   90.00
_cell.angle_beta   90.00
_cell.angle_gamma   90.00
#
_symmetry.space_group_name_H-M   'P 1'
#
loop_
_entity.id
_entity.type
_entity.pdbx_description
1 polymer ?
#
loop_
_entity_poly.entity_id
_entity_poly.type
_entity_poly.pdbx_seq_one_letter_code
_entity_poly.pdbx_strand_id
1 'polypeptide(L)'
;LMCPICLDMLKNTMSTKECLHSFCADCIITALRSGNKECPTCRKKLVSKRSLRPDPNFDALISKIYPSRDEYEAHQERVLARINKHNNQQALSHSIEEGLKIQAMNRLQRGKKQQTENENGSGAEDNGDSSHCSNASTHSNQETGPSDKPTKTSDDSGLELDNNNAAMAIDPVMDGASEIELVFRPHPTLMEKDDNAQMRYIKTSGNTTVDHLSKYLAVRLALEELRSKGESNQMNLDTASEKQYTIYIATASGQFTVLNGSFSLELVSEKYWKVNTPMEVYYTPTKEHK
;
A
#
# COMPACT_ATOMS: atom_id res chain seq x y z
N LEU A 1 -24.53 1.96 0.86
CA LEU A 1 -24.89 1.90 -0.59
C LEU A 1 -23.93 1.05 -1.42
N MET A 2 -22.89 0.44 -0.84
CA MET A 2 -21.92 -0.38 -1.57
C MET A 2 -22.24 -1.88 -1.47
N CYS A 3 -21.95 -2.61 -2.53
CA CYS A 3 -22.10 -4.05 -2.63
C CYS A 3 -20.88 -4.74 -2.02
N PRO A 4 -21.04 -5.63 -1.01
CA PRO A 4 -19.90 -6.33 -0.40
C PRO A 4 -19.16 -7.31 -1.33
N ILE A 5 -19.70 -7.61 -2.50
CA ILE A 5 -19.10 -8.56 -3.45
C ILE A 5 -18.23 -7.84 -4.48
N CYS A 6 -18.75 -6.82 -5.15
CA CYS A 6 -18.00 -6.06 -6.16
C CYS A 6 -17.34 -4.80 -5.60
N LEU A 7 -17.57 -4.48 -4.33
CA LEU A 7 -17.07 -3.29 -3.64
C LEU A 7 -17.50 -1.95 -4.26
N ASP A 8 -18.43 -2.00 -5.20
CA ASP A 8 -18.94 -0.86 -5.94
C ASP A 8 -20.35 -0.49 -5.47
N MET A 9 -20.89 0.64 -5.89
CA MET A 9 -22.24 1.06 -5.51
C MET A 9 -23.28 0.04 -6.02
N LEU A 10 -24.30 -0.23 -5.22
CA LEU A 10 -25.33 -1.25 -5.51
C LEU A 10 -26.08 -0.92 -6.82
N LYS A 11 -26.29 -1.93 -7.67
CA LYS A 11 -27.07 -1.85 -8.93
C LYS A 11 -28.13 -2.95 -8.92
N ASN A 12 -29.39 -2.58 -9.21
CA ASN A 12 -30.54 -3.49 -9.15
C ASN A 12 -30.55 -4.27 -7.83
N THR A 13 -30.76 -3.56 -6.73
CA THR A 13 -30.46 -4.05 -5.39
C THR A 13 -31.31 -5.28 -5.06
N MET A 14 -30.65 -6.34 -4.59
CA MET A 14 -31.27 -7.56 -4.09
C MET A 14 -30.94 -7.75 -2.62
N SER A 15 -31.97 -7.88 -1.80
CA SER A 15 -31.84 -8.07 -0.36
C SER A 15 -32.23 -9.49 0.04
N THR A 16 -31.45 -10.06 0.95
CA THR A 16 -31.73 -11.36 1.56
C THR A 16 -32.92 -11.26 2.52
N LYS A 17 -33.85 -12.22 2.47
CA LYS A 17 -35.04 -12.21 3.36
C LYS A 17 -34.69 -12.45 4.83
N GLU A 18 -33.72 -13.31 5.08
CA GLU A 18 -33.42 -13.83 6.42
C GLU A 18 -32.40 -12.99 7.20
N CYS A 19 -31.59 -12.20 6.50
CA CYS A 19 -30.55 -11.38 7.13
C CYS A 19 -30.46 -9.96 6.59
N LEU A 20 -31.34 -9.55 5.66
CA LEU A 20 -31.49 -8.19 5.14
C LEU A 20 -30.21 -7.56 4.55
N HIS A 21 -29.16 -8.35 4.31
CA HIS A 21 -28.00 -7.89 3.57
C HIS A 21 -28.35 -7.68 2.10
N SER A 22 -27.83 -6.59 1.54
CA SER A 22 -28.10 -6.11 0.19
C SER A 22 -26.89 -6.24 -0.72
N PHE A 23 -27.13 -6.64 -1.96
CA PHE A 23 -26.12 -6.90 -2.99
C PHE A 23 -26.62 -6.44 -4.36
N CYS A 24 -25.74 -6.25 -5.33
CA CYS A 24 -26.17 -6.12 -6.72
C CYS A 24 -26.81 -7.45 -7.17
N ALA A 25 -27.87 -7.38 -8.00
CA ALA A 25 -28.53 -8.57 -8.52
C ALA A 25 -27.53 -9.56 -9.15
N ASP A 26 -26.68 -9.09 -10.04
CA ASP A 26 -25.73 -9.94 -10.76
C ASP A 26 -24.67 -10.55 -9.83
N CYS A 27 -24.22 -9.78 -8.83
CA CYS A 27 -23.24 -10.25 -7.87
C CYS A 27 -23.78 -11.40 -7.01
N ILE A 28 -24.93 -11.23 -6.38
CA ILE A 28 -25.48 -12.28 -5.49
C ILE A 28 -25.98 -13.49 -6.27
N ILE A 29 -26.54 -13.29 -7.47
CA ILE A 29 -26.96 -14.41 -8.33
C ILE A 29 -25.75 -15.22 -8.79
N THR A 30 -24.65 -14.55 -9.17
CA THR A 30 -23.41 -15.22 -9.57
C THR A 30 -22.78 -15.97 -8.39
N ALA A 31 -22.75 -15.37 -7.20
CA ALA A 31 -22.27 -16.02 -5.99
C ALA A 31 -23.10 -17.26 -5.61
N LEU A 32 -24.43 -17.21 -5.74
CA LEU A 32 -25.25 -18.40 -5.51
C LEU A 32 -25.05 -19.47 -6.59
N ARG A 33 -24.67 -19.10 -7.80
CA ARG A 33 -24.38 -20.04 -8.90
C ARG A 33 -23.04 -20.76 -8.72
N SER A 34 -22.06 -20.17 -8.05
CA SER A 34 -20.76 -20.80 -7.78
C SER A 34 -20.82 -21.98 -6.78
N GLY A 35 -22.01 -22.28 -6.25
CA GLY A 35 -22.25 -23.47 -5.42
C GLY A 35 -22.32 -23.16 -3.93
N ASN A 36 -21.81 -22.00 -3.49
CA ASN A 36 -21.90 -21.59 -2.10
C ASN A 36 -23.29 -20.99 -1.80
N LYS A 37 -24.15 -21.73 -1.09
CA LYS A 37 -25.56 -21.39 -0.80
C LYS A 37 -25.69 -20.61 0.50
N GLU A 38 -24.85 -19.60 0.66
CA GLU A 38 -24.76 -18.78 1.87
C GLU A 38 -24.66 -17.30 1.52
N CYS A 39 -25.06 -16.45 2.46
CA CYS A 39 -24.91 -15.01 2.35
C CYS A 39 -23.42 -14.62 2.39
N PRO A 40 -22.88 -13.88 1.40
CA PRO A 40 -21.46 -13.48 1.40
C PRO A 40 -21.03 -12.63 2.59
N THR A 41 -21.97 -11.96 3.26
CA THR A 41 -21.67 -11.09 4.41
C THR A 41 -21.69 -11.82 5.75
N CYS A 42 -22.70 -12.68 5.98
CA CYS A 42 -22.93 -13.26 7.31
C CYS A 42 -23.05 -14.79 7.31
N ARG A 43 -22.80 -15.43 6.17
CA ARG A 43 -22.89 -16.89 5.97
C ARG A 43 -24.25 -17.54 6.29
N LYS A 44 -25.31 -16.75 6.56
CA LYS A 44 -26.67 -17.29 6.71
C LYS A 44 -27.09 -18.01 5.42
N LYS A 45 -27.70 -19.18 5.55
CA LYS A 45 -28.09 -20.05 4.43
C LYS A 45 -29.04 -19.36 3.45
N LEU A 46 -28.67 -19.36 2.17
CA LEU A 46 -29.43 -18.86 1.04
C LEU A 46 -29.61 -20.00 0.03
N VAL A 47 -30.73 -20.72 0.12
CA VAL A 47 -30.99 -21.93 -0.68
C VAL A 47 -30.93 -21.66 -2.19
N SER A 48 -31.47 -20.52 -2.64
CA SER A 48 -31.48 -20.14 -4.06
C SER A 48 -31.81 -18.66 -4.23
N LYS A 49 -31.93 -18.20 -5.49
CA LYS A 49 -32.44 -16.88 -5.85
C LYS A 49 -33.81 -16.55 -5.19
N ARG A 50 -34.62 -17.57 -4.85
CA ARG A 50 -35.90 -17.39 -4.13
C ARG A 50 -35.74 -16.81 -2.72
N SER A 51 -34.56 -16.96 -2.10
CA SER A 51 -34.24 -16.40 -0.78
C SER A 51 -33.99 -14.89 -0.81
N LEU A 52 -34.03 -14.28 -2.00
CA LEU A 52 -33.79 -12.85 -2.24
C LEU A 52 -35.09 -12.11 -2.62
N ARG A 53 -35.09 -10.80 -2.45
CA ARG A 53 -36.12 -9.87 -2.94
C ARG A 53 -35.44 -8.68 -3.62
N PRO A 54 -35.95 -8.22 -4.78
CA PRO A 54 -35.58 -6.92 -5.30
C PRO A 54 -36.01 -5.82 -4.32
N ASP A 55 -35.18 -4.78 -4.17
CA ASP A 55 -35.48 -3.61 -3.34
C ASP A 55 -35.45 -2.32 -4.18
N PRO A 56 -36.55 -2.02 -4.90
CA PRO A 56 -36.63 -0.82 -5.74
C PRO A 56 -36.68 0.48 -4.92
N ASN A 57 -37.03 0.42 -3.62
CA ASN A 57 -36.99 1.60 -2.76
C ASN A 57 -35.55 2.00 -2.46
N PHE A 58 -34.68 1.01 -2.22
CA PHE A 58 -33.25 1.26 -2.04
C PHE A 58 -32.60 1.76 -3.33
N ASP A 59 -33.00 1.22 -4.49
CA ASP A 59 -32.56 1.73 -5.80
C ASP A 59 -33.02 3.18 -6.01
N ALA A 60 -34.27 3.51 -5.68
CA ALA A 60 -34.78 4.89 -5.78
C ALA A 60 -34.05 5.85 -4.83
N LEU A 61 -33.65 5.40 -3.64
CA LEU A 61 -32.81 6.17 -2.73
C LEU A 61 -31.44 6.44 -3.35
N ILE A 62 -30.81 5.42 -3.94
CA ILE A 62 -29.52 5.56 -4.64
C ILE A 62 -29.65 6.57 -5.78
N SER A 63 -30.70 6.49 -6.60
CA SER A 63 -30.93 7.43 -7.71
C SER A 63 -31.19 8.87 -7.23
N LYS A 64 -31.76 9.07 -6.04
CA LYS A 64 -31.94 10.43 -5.49
C LYS A 64 -30.65 11.02 -4.93
N ILE A 65 -29.81 10.18 -4.30
CA ILE A 65 -28.52 10.61 -3.76
C ILE A 65 -27.50 10.80 -4.90
N TYR A 66 -27.59 9.98 -5.94
CA TYR A 66 -26.73 10.02 -7.13
C TYR A 66 -27.59 10.06 -8.41
N PRO A 67 -28.09 11.25 -8.80
CA PRO A 67 -28.98 11.41 -9.96
C PRO A 67 -28.36 10.99 -11.29
N SER A 68 -27.05 11.22 -11.46
CA SER A 68 -26.28 10.77 -12.63
C SER A 68 -25.21 9.78 -12.19
N ARG A 69 -25.57 8.50 -12.27
CA ARG A 69 -24.70 7.38 -11.89
C ARG A 69 -23.46 7.30 -12.78
N ASP A 70 -23.65 7.46 -14.08
CA ASP A 70 -22.58 7.34 -15.08
C ASP A 70 -21.55 8.47 -14.94
N GLU A 71 -21.98 9.68 -14.63
CA GLU A 71 -21.06 10.79 -14.33
C GLU A 71 -20.26 10.54 -13.06
N TYR A 72 -20.89 9.99 -12.02
CA TYR A 72 -20.21 9.64 -10.77
C TYR A 72 -19.18 8.54 -10.98
N GLU A 73 -19.53 7.46 -11.70
CA GLU A 73 -18.61 6.37 -12.04
C GLU A 73 -17.45 6.88 -12.92
N ALA A 74 -17.74 7.70 -13.95
CA ALA A 74 -16.71 8.31 -14.79
C ALA A 74 -15.81 9.29 -14.01
N HIS A 75 -16.34 10.00 -13.02
CA HIS A 75 -15.55 10.85 -12.15
C HIS A 75 -14.63 10.01 -11.24
N GLN A 76 -15.15 8.97 -10.60
CA GLN A 76 -14.34 8.05 -9.79
C GLN A 76 -13.24 7.38 -10.61
N GLU A 77 -13.56 6.90 -11.82
CA GLU A 77 -12.59 6.28 -12.73
C GLU A 77 -11.49 7.28 -13.12
N ARG A 78 -11.85 8.53 -13.43
CA ARG A 78 -10.88 9.59 -13.76
C ARG A 78 -9.95 9.89 -12.58
N VAL A 79 -10.48 9.96 -11.37
CA VAL A 79 -9.69 10.20 -10.15
C VAL A 79 -8.76 9.00 -9.88
N LEU A 80 -9.25 7.77 -9.98
CA LEU A 80 -8.45 6.56 -9.78
C LEU A 80 -7.35 6.44 -10.83
N ALA A 81 -7.66 6.69 -12.10
CA ALA A 81 -6.68 6.70 -13.20
C ALA A 81 -5.59 7.75 -12.96
N ARG A 82 -5.97 8.93 -12.45
CA ARG A 82 -5.00 9.97 -12.07
C ARG A 82 -4.12 9.52 -10.91
N ILE A 83 -4.67 8.91 -9.86
CA ILE A 83 -3.86 8.39 -8.74
C ILE A 83 -2.90 7.31 -9.24
N ASN A 84 -3.37 6.34 -10.02
CA ASN A 84 -2.52 5.28 -10.58
C ASN A 84 -1.39 5.83 -11.46
N LYS A 85 -1.65 6.91 -12.21
CA LYS A 85 -0.65 7.58 -13.05
C LYS A 85 0.45 8.28 -12.25
N HIS A 86 0.13 8.84 -11.08
CA HIS A 86 1.07 9.61 -10.26
C HIS A 86 1.68 8.80 -9.11
N ASN A 87 1.13 7.62 -8.82
CA ASN A 87 1.76 6.68 -7.90
C ASN A 87 2.96 6.03 -8.59
N ASN A 88 3.97 5.64 -7.81
CA ASN A 88 5.30 5.23 -8.29
C ASN A 88 5.31 3.84 -8.97
N GLN A 89 4.37 3.61 -9.89
CA GLN A 89 4.19 2.35 -10.60
C GLN A 89 5.42 1.99 -11.42
N GLN A 90 6.18 2.99 -11.89
CA GLN A 90 7.43 2.78 -12.60
C GLN A 90 8.53 2.25 -11.68
N ALA A 91 8.78 2.85 -10.51
CA ALA A 91 9.81 2.31 -9.61
C ALA A 91 9.39 0.98 -8.97
N LEU A 92 8.09 0.76 -8.69
CA LEU A 92 7.62 -0.54 -8.23
C LEU A 92 7.83 -1.62 -9.29
N SER A 93 7.44 -1.35 -10.54
CA SER A 93 7.67 -2.28 -11.66
C SER A 93 9.16 -2.57 -11.86
N HIS A 94 10.01 -1.54 -11.81
CA HIS A 94 11.46 -1.69 -11.95
C HIS A 94 12.07 -2.49 -10.78
N SER A 95 11.63 -2.26 -9.54
CA SER A 95 12.10 -3.01 -8.37
C SER A 95 11.69 -4.49 -8.42
N ILE A 96 10.47 -4.78 -8.90
CA ILE A 96 9.99 -6.15 -9.09
C ILE A 96 10.79 -6.86 -10.19
N GLU A 97 11.03 -6.19 -11.33
CA GLU A 97 11.79 -6.74 -12.45
C GLU A 97 13.24 -7.04 -12.07
N GLU A 98 13.92 -6.10 -11.41
CA GLU A 98 15.28 -6.30 -10.90
C GLU A 98 15.33 -7.43 -9.85
N GLY A 99 14.33 -7.50 -8.96
CA GLY A 99 14.22 -8.59 -7.98
C GLY A 99 14.07 -9.97 -8.64
N LEU A 100 13.22 -10.09 -9.67
CA LEU A 100 13.06 -11.31 -10.47
C LEU A 100 14.37 -11.71 -11.17
N LYS A 101 15.08 -10.74 -11.73
CA LYS A 101 16.35 -10.95 -12.43
C LYS A 101 17.46 -11.42 -11.49
N ILE A 102 17.58 -10.83 -10.30
CA ILE A 102 18.53 -11.26 -9.26
C ILE A 102 18.22 -12.69 -8.81
N GLN A 103 16.95 -13.02 -8.58
CA GLN A 103 16.53 -14.37 -8.22
C GLN A 103 16.87 -15.39 -9.33
N ALA A 104 16.70 -15.03 -10.60
CA ALA A 104 17.07 -15.87 -11.74
C ALA A 104 18.59 -16.08 -11.84
N MET A 105 19.39 -15.02 -11.67
CA MET A 105 20.86 -15.12 -11.69
C MET A 105 21.40 -15.99 -10.55
N ASN A 106 20.85 -15.87 -9.34
CA ASN A 106 21.24 -16.67 -8.18
C ASN A 106 20.92 -18.17 -8.36
N ARG A 107 19.82 -18.50 -9.07
CA ARG A 107 19.50 -19.90 -9.44
C ARG A 107 20.56 -20.48 -10.38
N LEU A 108 21.05 -19.71 -11.35
CA LEU A 108 22.07 -20.15 -12.31
C LEU A 108 23.46 -20.31 -11.65
N GLN A 109 23.82 -19.45 -10.70
CA GLN A 109 25.11 -19.52 -10.00
C GLN A 109 25.19 -20.71 -9.03
N ARG A 110 24.08 -21.10 -8.37
CA ARG A 110 24.04 -22.29 -7.50
C ARG A 110 24.29 -23.60 -8.26
N GLY A 111 23.94 -23.66 -9.54
CA GLY A 111 24.23 -24.83 -10.39
C GLY A 111 25.70 -24.96 -10.81
N LYS A 112 26.50 -23.88 -10.74
CA LYS A 112 27.88 -23.85 -11.25
C LYS A 112 28.94 -24.14 -10.18
N LYS A 113 28.59 -24.00 -8.89
CA LYS A 113 29.52 -24.20 -7.76
C LYS A 113 29.75 -25.68 -7.39
N GLN A 114 28.96 -26.62 -7.94
CA GLN A 114 29.10 -28.05 -7.69
C GLN A 114 30.13 -28.76 -8.60
N GLN A 115 30.78 -28.06 -9.54
CA GLN A 115 31.76 -28.66 -10.47
C GLN A 115 33.23 -28.32 -10.20
N THR A 116 33.56 -27.48 -9.22
CA THR A 116 34.94 -26.97 -9.04
C THR A 116 35.67 -27.48 -7.79
N GLU A 117 35.06 -28.31 -6.95
CA GLU A 117 35.66 -28.78 -5.69
C GLU A 117 36.20 -30.24 -5.73
N ASN A 118 36.33 -30.88 -6.90
CA ASN A 118 36.71 -32.29 -6.98
C ASN A 118 38.14 -32.60 -7.50
N GLU A 119 39.03 -31.61 -7.57
CA GLU A 119 40.44 -31.83 -7.92
C GLU A 119 41.38 -31.12 -6.92
N ASN A 120 41.70 -31.81 -5.83
CA ASN A 120 42.97 -31.79 -5.05
C ASN A 120 42.73 -31.82 -3.53
N GLY A 121 43.32 -32.83 -2.87
CA GLY A 121 43.69 -32.71 -1.46
C GLY A 121 43.37 -33.93 -0.61
N SER A 122 44.25 -34.91 -0.64
CA SER A 122 44.33 -36.00 0.33
C SER A 122 44.65 -35.48 1.74
N GLY A 123 44.03 -36.07 2.78
CA GLY A 123 44.69 -36.23 4.09
C GLY A 123 43.91 -35.81 5.35
N ALA A 124 43.47 -36.84 6.08
CA ALA A 124 43.40 -36.96 7.56
C ALA A 124 42.29 -36.26 8.37
N GLU A 125 41.39 -37.10 8.92
CA GLU A 125 41.03 -37.27 10.37
C GLU A 125 40.69 -36.01 11.19
N ASP A 126 39.65 -35.89 12.03
CA ASP A 126 38.72 -36.82 12.68
C ASP A 126 37.75 -35.97 13.55
N ASN A 127 36.55 -36.51 13.79
CA ASN A 127 35.53 -36.19 14.81
C ASN A 127 34.66 -34.91 14.75
N GLY A 128 33.34 -35.15 14.61
CA GLY A 128 32.29 -34.16 14.90
C GLY A 128 30.88 -34.50 14.43
N ASP A 129 30.34 -35.64 14.88
CA ASP A 129 28.92 -36.03 15.01
C ASP A 129 27.91 -35.72 13.87
N SER A 130 27.43 -36.79 13.26
CA SER A 130 26.42 -36.80 12.21
C SER A 130 25.01 -36.94 12.79
N SER A 131 24.13 -35.97 12.51
CA SER A 131 22.70 -36.23 12.48
C SER A 131 22.10 -35.86 11.12
N HIS A 132 21.33 -36.82 10.64
CA HIS A 132 20.87 -37.02 9.28
C HIS A 132 19.50 -36.35 9.08
N CYS A 133 19.35 -35.55 8.02
CA CYS A 133 18.11 -35.53 7.25
C CYS A 133 18.40 -35.36 5.75
N SER A 134 18.54 -36.50 5.09
CA SER A 134 18.38 -36.66 3.65
C SER A 134 17.04 -36.10 3.20
N ASN A 135 17.02 -35.30 2.13
CA ASN A 135 15.91 -35.35 1.19
C ASN A 135 16.48 -35.40 -0.22
N ALA A 136 16.35 -36.59 -0.80
CA ALA A 136 16.85 -36.97 -2.10
C ALA A 136 16.06 -36.28 -3.22
N SER A 137 16.80 -35.77 -4.20
CA SER A 137 16.35 -35.54 -5.58
C SER A 137 15.93 -36.86 -6.20
N THR A 138 14.80 -36.92 -6.91
CA THR A 138 14.62 -37.09 -8.37
C THR A 138 13.29 -37.88 -8.55
N HIS A 139 12.45 -37.81 -9.59
CA HIS A 139 12.65 -37.80 -11.04
C HIS A 139 11.37 -37.29 -11.75
N SER A 140 11.52 -36.71 -12.95
CA SER A 140 10.43 -36.51 -13.94
C SER A 140 10.17 -37.79 -14.75
N ASN A 141 8.90 -38.10 -15.07
CA ASN A 141 8.38 -38.30 -16.44
C ASN A 141 6.88 -38.71 -16.48
N GLN A 142 6.33 -38.64 -17.70
CA GLN A 142 4.95 -38.50 -18.18
C GLN A 142 3.93 -39.64 -17.94
N GLU A 143 2.66 -39.23 -18.06
CA GLU A 143 1.41 -39.92 -18.48
C GLU A 143 1.28 -41.44 -18.44
N THR A 144 0.29 -41.94 -17.67
CA THR A 144 -0.89 -42.75 -18.09
C THR A 144 -1.64 -43.26 -16.84
N GLY A 145 -2.98 -43.20 -16.81
CA GLY A 145 -3.82 -43.95 -15.86
C GLY A 145 -4.25 -45.30 -16.45
N PRO A 146 -5.26 -46.01 -15.91
CA PRO A 146 -5.80 -46.07 -14.54
C PRO A 146 -5.78 -47.52 -13.97
N SER A 147 -5.95 -47.72 -12.65
CA SER A 147 -6.81 -48.78 -12.03
C SER A 147 -6.48 -49.12 -10.56
N ASP A 148 -7.55 -49.08 -9.76
CA ASP A 148 -7.97 -50.01 -8.69
C ASP A 148 -7.12 -50.21 -7.40
N LYS A 149 -7.50 -49.42 -6.36
CA LYS A 149 -8.12 -49.79 -5.04
C LYS A 149 -7.65 -51.08 -4.29
N PRO A 150 -8.00 -51.25 -2.99
CA PRO A 150 -8.02 -50.35 -1.80
C PRO A 150 -7.52 -51.05 -0.50
N THR A 151 -7.26 -50.32 0.60
CA THR A 151 -7.64 -50.60 2.03
C THR A 151 -6.79 -49.75 2.99
N LYS A 152 -7.34 -48.76 3.71
CA LYS A 152 -8.13 -48.75 4.98
C LYS A 152 -7.29 -48.93 6.26
N THR A 153 -7.20 -47.86 7.05
CA THR A 153 -7.39 -47.72 8.53
C THR A 153 -7.15 -46.22 8.84
N SER A 154 -8.18 -45.40 9.05
CA SER A 154 -8.96 -45.09 10.28
C SER A 154 -8.28 -44.10 11.24
N ASP A 155 -9.10 -43.12 11.64
CA ASP A 155 -9.03 -42.23 12.81
C ASP A 155 -8.04 -41.06 12.75
N ASP A 156 -8.28 -39.87 13.30
CA ASP A 156 -9.43 -39.18 13.91
C ASP A 156 -8.90 -37.78 14.32
N SER A 157 -9.79 -36.78 14.44
CA SER A 157 -9.59 -35.47 15.08
C SER A 157 -8.59 -34.49 14.41
N GLY A 158 -8.97 -33.28 14.00
CA GLY A 158 -9.79 -32.31 14.72
C GLY A 158 -8.85 -31.36 15.49
N LEU A 159 -8.48 -30.22 14.90
CA LEU A 159 -7.77 -29.16 15.62
C LEU A 159 -8.51 -27.84 15.50
N GLU A 160 -8.93 -27.39 16.67
CA GLU A 160 -9.62 -26.17 17.02
C GLU A 160 -8.76 -24.95 16.67
N LEU A 161 -9.43 -23.90 16.17
CA LEU A 161 -8.84 -22.62 15.88
C LEU A 161 -9.06 -21.70 17.09
N ASP A 162 -8.07 -21.65 17.99
CA ASP A 162 -8.06 -20.61 19.01
C ASP A 162 -7.52 -19.29 18.46
N ASN A 163 -8.44 -18.35 18.44
CA ASN A 163 -8.33 -16.97 18.05
C ASN A 163 -7.60 -16.18 19.15
N ASN A 164 -6.37 -15.73 18.87
CA ASN A 164 -5.79 -14.60 19.59
C ASN A 164 -5.31 -13.54 18.60
N ASN A 165 -6.14 -12.50 18.56
CA ASN A 165 -5.91 -11.19 17.97
C ASN A 165 -4.66 -10.54 18.62
N ALA A 166 -3.54 -10.56 17.91
CA ALA A 166 -2.46 -9.61 18.11
C ALA A 166 -2.10 -9.05 16.73
N ALA A 167 -2.33 -7.75 16.58
CA ALA A 167 -1.95 -6.98 15.41
C ALA A 167 -0.43 -7.11 15.17
N MET A 168 -0.05 -8.01 14.27
CA MET A 168 1.30 -8.06 13.73
C MET A 168 1.40 -6.92 12.71
N ALA A 169 1.90 -5.79 13.20
CA ALA A 169 2.52 -4.79 12.35
C ALA A 169 3.55 -5.52 11.47
N ILE A 170 3.33 -5.47 10.16
CA ILE A 170 4.34 -5.90 9.20
C ILE A 170 5.39 -4.80 9.24
N ASP A 171 6.39 -4.95 10.11
CA ASP A 171 7.63 -4.17 10.04
C ASP A 171 8.34 -4.59 8.75
N PRO A 172 8.48 -3.70 7.74
CA PRO A 172 9.47 -3.91 6.72
C PRO A 172 10.80 -3.60 7.40
N VAL A 173 11.61 -4.63 7.64
CA VAL A 173 13.02 -4.46 7.98
C VAL A 173 13.70 -3.79 6.77
N MET A 174 13.61 -2.47 6.70
CA MET A 174 14.50 -1.62 5.92
C MET A 174 15.74 -1.40 6.77
N ASP A 175 16.74 -2.21 6.46
CA ASP A 175 18.10 -2.08 6.94
C ASP A 175 18.63 -0.64 6.67
N GLY A 176 18.92 0.11 7.74
CA GLY A 176 19.82 1.27 7.74
C GLY A 176 19.26 2.68 7.45
N ALA A 177 17.95 2.89 7.24
CA ALA A 177 17.44 4.25 7.00
C ALA A 177 17.20 5.01 8.33
N SER A 178 18.07 5.96 8.68
CA SER A 178 17.91 6.85 9.83
C SER A 178 16.55 7.56 9.78
N GLU A 179 15.65 7.34 10.75
CA GLU A 179 14.40 8.10 10.83
C GLU A 179 14.66 9.51 11.39
N ILE A 180 14.04 10.53 10.80
CA ILE A 180 14.18 11.93 11.20
C ILE A 180 12.81 12.50 11.57
N GLU A 181 12.74 13.07 12.77
CA GLU A 181 11.60 13.85 13.25
C GLU A 181 11.86 15.34 13.04
N LEU A 182 10.88 16.04 12.50
CA LEU A 182 10.98 17.47 12.22
C LEU A 182 9.67 18.21 12.48
N VAL A 183 9.86 19.49 12.76
CA VAL A 183 8.82 20.47 13.00
C VAL A 183 8.83 21.44 11.82
N PHE A 184 7.74 21.47 11.07
CA PHE A 184 7.58 22.34 9.91
C PHE A 184 6.74 23.56 10.28
N ARG A 185 7.34 24.75 10.23
CA ARG A 185 6.69 26.03 10.59
C ARG A 185 6.58 26.98 9.41
N PRO A 186 5.53 27.80 9.35
CA PRO A 186 5.53 28.96 8.45
C PRO A 186 6.67 29.92 8.83
N HIS A 187 7.31 30.55 7.85
CA HIS A 187 8.36 31.53 8.12
C HIS A 187 7.79 32.75 8.86
N PRO A 188 8.36 33.15 10.02
CA PRO A 188 7.73 34.09 10.95
C PRO A 188 7.53 35.50 10.40
N THR A 189 8.32 35.92 9.42
CA THR A 189 8.29 37.28 8.84
C THR A 189 7.87 37.35 7.39
N LEU A 190 7.85 36.22 6.67
CA LEU A 190 7.63 36.18 5.21
C LEU A 190 6.28 35.59 4.83
N MET A 191 5.55 35.05 5.80
CA MET A 191 4.17 34.63 5.64
C MET A 191 3.26 35.62 6.37
N GLU A 192 2.19 36.05 5.71
CA GLU A 192 1.11 36.76 6.39
C GLU A 192 0.43 35.79 7.37
N LYS A 193 -0.26 36.34 8.38
CA LYS A 193 -1.04 35.55 9.34
C LYS A 193 -2.28 34.98 8.65
N ASP A 194 -2.08 34.09 7.69
CA ASP A 194 -3.15 33.31 7.09
C ASP A 194 -3.57 32.19 8.03
N ASP A 195 -4.88 32.01 8.19
CA ASP A 195 -5.49 30.98 9.05
C ASP A 195 -5.09 29.54 8.65
N ASN A 196 -4.51 29.34 7.46
CA ASN A 196 -4.09 28.03 6.96
C ASN A 196 -2.60 27.71 7.21
N ALA A 197 -1.84 28.64 7.78
CA ALA A 197 -0.41 28.49 8.08
C ALA A 197 -0.21 27.72 9.41
N GLN A 198 -0.54 26.42 9.41
CA GLN A 198 -0.39 25.58 10.61
C GLN A 198 1.03 25.00 10.73
N MET A 199 1.51 24.91 11.97
CA MET A 199 2.69 24.12 12.33
C MET A 199 2.41 22.63 12.19
N ARG A 200 3.36 21.89 11.61
CA ARG A 200 3.21 20.47 11.29
C ARG A 200 4.33 19.66 11.92
N TYR A 201 3.99 18.49 12.44
CA TYR A 201 4.95 17.51 12.95
C TYR A 201 5.06 16.38 11.94
N ILE A 202 6.28 16.09 11.50
CA ILE A 202 6.54 15.14 10.43
C ILE A 202 7.65 14.19 10.89
N LYS A 203 7.43 12.91 10.65
CA LYS A 203 8.44 11.87 10.77
C LYS A 203 8.64 11.24 9.40
N THR A 204 9.87 11.17 8.93
CA THR A 204 10.21 10.61 7.62
C THR A 204 11.61 10.01 7.62
N SER A 205 11.97 9.31 6.54
CA SER A 205 13.31 8.75 6.36
C SER A 205 14.36 9.86 6.13
N GLY A 206 15.58 9.68 6.62
CA GLY A 206 16.69 10.62 6.50
C GLY A 206 17.19 10.81 5.07
N ASN A 207 16.94 9.83 4.18
CA ASN A 207 17.20 9.96 2.74
C ASN A 207 16.18 10.84 2.00
N THR A 208 15.10 11.27 2.66
CA THR A 208 14.15 12.25 2.11
C THR A 208 14.91 13.53 1.78
N THR A 209 14.57 14.20 0.69
CA THR A 209 15.23 15.47 0.30
C THR A 209 14.37 16.69 0.64
N VAL A 210 14.97 17.87 0.60
CA VAL A 210 14.26 19.14 0.79
C VAL A 210 13.19 19.36 -0.30
N ASP A 211 13.45 18.95 -1.54
CA ASP A 211 12.44 18.97 -2.62
C ASP A 211 11.22 18.10 -2.29
N HIS A 212 11.44 16.93 -1.69
CA HIS A 212 10.34 16.09 -1.23
C HIS A 212 9.52 16.78 -0.13
N LEU A 213 10.16 17.52 0.80
CA LEU A 213 9.44 18.30 1.81
C LEU A 213 8.62 19.44 1.19
N SER A 214 9.18 20.15 0.22
CA SER A 214 8.48 21.22 -0.51
C SER A 214 7.25 20.66 -1.25
N LYS A 215 7.43 19.57 -1.99
CA LYS A 215 6.34 18.89 -2.69
C LYS A 215 5.28 18.34 -1.74
N TYR A 216 5.69 17.75 -0.61
CA TYR A 216 4.78 17.30 0.43
C TYR A 216 3.90 18.45 0.92
N LEU A 217 4.50 19.62 1.21
CA LEU A 217 3.78 20.77 1.70
C LEU A 217 2.74 21.29 0.69
N ALA A 218 3.13 21.38 -0.58
CA ALA A 218 2.23 21.73 -1.67
C ALA A 218 1.02 20.81 -1.77
N VAL A 219 1.28 19.49 -1.83
CA VAL A 219 0.22 18.47 -1.88
C VAL A 219 -0.67 18.55 -0.64
N ARG A 220 -0.07 18.69 0.55
CA ARG A 220 -0.79 18.69 1.81
C ARG A 220 -1.74 19.88 1.92
N LEU A 221 -1.30 21.08 1.55
CA LEU A 221 -2.12 22.29 1.57
C LEU A 221 -3.24 22.22 0.53
N ALA A 222 -2.97 21.69 -0.68
CA ALA A 222 -4.00 21.48 -1.69
C ALA A 222 -5.10 20.51 -1.21
N LEU A 223 -4.73 19.43 -0.51
CA LEU A 223 -5.69 18.47 0.06
C LEU A 223 -6.53 19.07 1.20
N GLU A 224 -5.94 19.94 2.02
CA GLU A 224 -6.67 20.63 3.09
C GLU A 224 -7.65 21.67 2.53
N GLU A 225 -7.28 22.39 1.48
CA GLU A 225 -8.18 23.31 0.79
C GLU A 225 -9.38 22.57 0.18
N LEU A 226 -9.17 21.40 -0.43
CA LEU A 226 -10.24 20.57 -0.98
C LEU A 226 -11.24 20.12 0.09
N ARG A 227 -10.76 19.81 1.31
CA ARG A 227 -11.62 19.42 2.44
C ARG A 227 -12.39 20.60 3.03
N SER A 228 -11.82 21.80 2.99
CA SER A 228 -12.40 23.00 3.61
C SER A 228 -13.44 23.69 2.71
N LYS A 229 -13.20 23.79 1.39
CA LYS A 229 -14.03 24.61 0.48
C LYS A 229 -15.07 23.87 -0.37
N GLY A 230 -15.12 22.53 -0.34
CA GLY A 230 -16.10 21.76 -1.12
C GLY A 230 -15.92 21.90 -2.64
N GLU A 231 -15.29 20.88 -3.23
CA GLU A 231 -15.34 20.51 -4.67
C GLU A 231 -15.04 21.55 -5.78
N SER A 232 -14.62 22.79 -5.49
CA SER A 232 -14.37 23.77 -6.58
C SER A 232 -12.93 23.84 -7.11
N ASN A 233 -11.92 23.32 -6.39
CA ASN A 233 -10.49 23.54 -6.71
C ASN A 233 -9.70 22.26 -7.03
N GLN A 234 -10.28 21.35 -7.82
CA GLN A 234 -9.64 20.07 -8.21
C GLN A 234 -8.41 20.23 -9.13
N MET A 235 -8.11 21.46 -9.58
CA MET A 235 -6.99 21.82 -10.45
C MET A 235 -5.64 21.98 -9.69
N ASN A 236 -5.66 22.13 -8.36
CA ASN A 236 -4.45 22.50 -7.61
C ASN A 236 -3.52 21.30 -7.35
N LEU A 237 -4.06 20.09 -7.15
CA LEU A 237 -3.26 18.90 -6.82
C LEU A 237 -2.31 18.47 -7.96
N ASP A 238 -2.75 18.58 -9.22
CA ASP A 238 -1.92 18.24 -10.39
C ASP A 238 -0.78 19.25 -10.61
N THR A 239 -0.91 20.45 -10.03
CA THR A 239 0.07 21.54 -10.14
C THR A 239 1.07 21.51 -8.97
N ALA A 240 0.86 20.65 -7.97
CA ALA A 240 1.70 20.56 -6.79
C ALA A 240 3.15 20.15 -7.16
N SER A 241 4.11 21.02 -6.88
CA SER A 241 5.52 20.84 -7.26
C SER A 241 6.46 21.26 -6.14
N GLU A 242 7.64 20.62 -6.12
CA GLU A 242 8.79 20.94 -5.29
C GLU A 242 9.28 22.40 -5.43
N LYS A 243 8.88 23.11 -6.49
CA LYS A 243 9.28 24.52 -6.69
C LYS A 243 8.37 25.51 -5.97
N GLN A 244 7.21 25.09 -5.49
CA GLN A 244 6.21 26.00 -4.93
C GLN A 244 6.57 26.55 -3.55
N TYR A 245 7.45 25.86 -2.81
CA TYR A 245 7.87 26.30 -1.49
C TYR A 245 9.39 26.33 -1.37
N THR A 246 9.88 27.40 -0.75
CA THR A 246 11.29 27.53 -0.36
C THR A 246 11.41 27.14 1.10
N ILE A 247 12.34 26.23 1.40
CA ILE A 247 12.56 25.70 2.75
C ILE A 247 13.80 26.33 3.37
N TYR A 248 13.69 26.67 4.65
CA TYR A 248 14.72 27.34 5.43
C TYR A 248 15.01 26.58 6.72
N ILE A 249 16.20 26.78 7.26
CA ILE A 249 16.58 26.38 8.61
C ILE A 249 17.08 27.60 9.39
N ALA A 250 16.69 27.70 10.66
CA ALA A 250 17.20 28.73 11.55
C ALA A 250 18.61 28.34 12.02
N THR A 251 19.58 29.22 11.82
CA THR A 251 20.95 29.04 12.33
C THR A 251 21.04 29.49 13.78
N ALA A 252 22.09 29.09 14.49
CA ALA A 252 22.37 29.54 15.86
C ALA A 252 22.48 31.08 15.99
N SER A 253 22.78 31.79 14.89
CA SER A 253 22.79 33.25 14.83
C SER A 253 21.40 33.89 14.69
N GLY A 254 20.32 33.09 14.66
CA GLY A 254 18.95 33.56 14.45
C GLY A 254 18.63 33.93 13.00
N GLN A 255 19.52 33.63 12.05
CA GLN A 255 19.32 33.88 10.63
C GLN A 255 18.68 32.66 9.95
N PHE A 256 17.85 32.88 8.94
CA PHE A 256 17.26 31.81 8.14
C PHE A 256 18.11 31.53 6.91
N THR A 257 18.60 30.29 6.79
CA THR A 257 19.37 29.82 5.63
C THR A 257 18.48 29.01 4.71
N VAL A 258 18.46 29.33 3.41
CA VAL A 258 17.75 28.55 2.39
C VAL A 258 18.43 27.20 2.22
N LEU A 259 17.65 26.12 2.29
CA LEU A 259 18.13 24.78 2.05
C LEU A 259 18.04 24.44 0.55
N ASN A 260 19.07 23.77 0.02
CA ASN A 260 19.04 23.28 -1.35
C ASN A 260 18.10 22.08 -1.47
N GLY A 261 17.25 22.08 -2.50
CA GLY A 261 16.28 21.03 -2.80
C GLY A 261 16.85 19.61 -2.85
N SER A 262 18.08 19.48 -3.35
CA SER A 262 18.78 18.20 -3.49
C SER A 262 19.36 17.64 -2.19
N PHE A 263 19.42 18.41 -1.10
CA PHE A 263 19.99 17.92 0.15
C PHE A 263 19.05 16.91 0.83
N SER A 264 19.62 15.81 1.31
CA SER A 264 18.91 14.86 2.17
C SER A 264 18.72 15.44 3.56
N LEU A 265 17.69 15.00 4.28
CA LEU A 265 17.43 15.45 5.65
C LEU A 265 18.53 15.00 6.62
N GLU A 266 19.16 13.86 6.36
CA GLU A 266 20.34 13.40 7.09
C GLU A 266 21.50 14.41 6.93
N LEU A 267 21.82 14.82 5.70
CA LEU A 267 22.84 15.83 5.44
C LEU A 267 22.48 17.19 6.07
N VAL A 268 21.20 17.58 6.02
CA VAL A 268 20.74 18.83 6.64
C VAL A 268 20.91 18.78 8.15
N SER A 269 20.53 17.67 8.78
CA SER A 269 20.66 17.45 10.23
C SER A 269 22.11 17.55 10.68
N GLU A 270 23.02 16.84 10.00
CA GLU A 270 24.46 16.84 10.29
C GLU A 270 25.11 18.22 10.08
N LYS A 271 24.72 18.93 9.02
CA LYS A 271 25.38 20.17 8.62
C LYS A 271 24.87 21.39 9.35
N TYR A 272 23.56 21.51 9.55
CA TYR A 272 22.91 22.76 9.99
C TYR A 272 22.25 22.65 11.37
N TRP A 273 21.79 21.48 11.79
CA TRP A 273 21.03 21.32 13.04
C TRP A 273 21.92 20.93 14.22
N LYS A 274 22.68 19.84 14.10
CA LYS A 274 23.70 19.39 15.08
C LYS A 274 23.22 19.23 16.52
N VAL A 275 21.91 19.10 16.75
CA VAL A 275 21.32 18.88 18.08
C VAL A 275 20.40 17.66 18.05
N ASN A 276 20.32 16.95 19.18
CA ASN A 276 19.54 15.71 19.30
C ASN A 276 18.06 15.97 19.63
N THR A 277 17.47 16.96 18.97
CA THR A 277 16.06 17.35 19.11
C THR A 277 15.40 17.36 17.73
N PRO A 278 14.07 17.26 17.62
CA PRO A 278 13.40 17.33 16.34
C PRO A 278 13.80 18.58 15.54
N MET A 279 14.14 18.40 14.27
CA MET A 279 14.69 19.48 13.44
C MET A 279 13.62 20.54 13.14
N GLU A 280 13.89 21.80 13.42
CA GLU A 280 12.97 22.89 13.07
C GLU A 280 13.29 23.46 11.68
N VAL A 281 12.35 23.27 10.75
CA VAL A 281 12.43 23.82 9.40
C VAL A 281 11.27 24.77 9.14
N TYR A 282 11.52 25.77 8.30
CA TYR A 282 10.61 26.86 8.00
C TYR A 282 10.31 26.89 6.51
N TYR A 283 9.13 27.35 6.10
CA TYR A 283 8.77 27.44 4.69
C TYR A 283 8.15 28.79 4.31
N THR A 284 8.31 29.17 3.04
CA THR A 284 7.56 30.25 2.39
C THR A 284 7.10 29.79 1.01
N PRO A 285 5.99 30.32 0.48
CA PRO A 285 5.68 30.18 -0.94
C PRO A 285 6.83 30.78 -1.77
N THR A 286 7.35 30.03 -2.73
CA THR A 286 8.38 30.51 -3.64
C THR A 286 7.78 31.59 -4.53
N LYS A 287 8.35 32.80 -4.47
CA LYS A 287 8.05 33.86 -5.44
C LYS A 287 8.88 33.58 -6.70
N GLU A 288 8.44 32.68 -7.57
CA GLU A 288 9.10 32.58 -8.88
C GLU A 288 8.86 33.86 -9.68
N HIS A 289 9.95 34.44 -10.19
CA HIS A 289 9.93 35.54 -11.13
C HIS A 289 9.09 35.14 -12.35
N LYS A 290 8.07 35.96 -12.61
CA LYS A 290 7.23 35.92 -13.80
C LYS A 290 8.04 35.95 -15.08
#